data_AF-A0A9Q3EQV4-F1
#
_entry.id   AF-A0A9Q3EQV4-F1
#
_cell.length_a   1.000
_cell.length_b   1.000
_cell.length_c   1.000
_cell.angle_alpha   90.00
_cell.angle_beta   90.00
_cell.angle_gamma   90.00
#
_symmetry.space_group_name_H-M   'P 1'
#
loop_
_entity.id
_entity.type
_entity.pdbx_description
1 polymer ?
#
loop_
_entity_poly.entity_id
_entity_poly.type
_entity_poly.pdbx_seq_one_letter_code
_entity_poly.pdbx_strand_id
1 'polypeptide(L)'
;MLIKGTDVSILWIHVDDGAITASLRELMEEIAHEINKKLKVKWDEKISGLVGITIENIPQGYKFLQTDLIDKLTGLNPRNIKSKSPLPVDCKLKSGPALNMDKLYLKRIGMLLYIAQASRPDIAFDVNYLARFSMNTKKSHWEALEHLIAYVRGTRTLGILMANNNSSPAIHCYVDASWGGEGDQSSHGYIILHGKSPISWQSKKQSTVASSTAQAEYMALSFAARECNWILNLFQPMLGSIIPTMLSDNKTAVGILTSLLNKKQTWHLIQQFNLINEYIACKNVQLEWVSTNNQLANILTKAMGSVKTKQFCNVINW
;
A
#
# COMPACT_ATOMS: atom_id res chain seq x y z
N MET A 1 -7.05 15.45 15.34
CA MET A 1 -8.28 15.91 14.65
C MET A 1 -9.15 16.62 15.67
N LEU A 2 -9.61 17.82 15.32
CA LEU A 2 -10.51 18.65 16.14
C LEU A 2 -11.83 18.77 15.37
N ILE A 3 -12.95 18.56 16.06
CA ILE A 3 -14.30 18.65 15.48
C ILE A 3 -15.07 19.71 16.28
N LYS A 4 -15.60 20.72 15.60
CA LYS A 4 -16.39 21.82 16.19
C LYS A 4 -17.69 21.95 15.41
N GLY A 5 -18.77 21.34 15.91
CA GLY A 5 -20.02 21.24 15.16
C GLY A 5 -19.84 20.36 13.92
N THR A 6 -20.13 20.89 12.72
CA THR A 6 -19.89 20.23 11.44
C THR A 6 -18.48 20.46 10.88
N ASP A 7 -17.71 21.36 11.50
CA ASP A 7 -16.39 21.71 11.01
C ASP A 7 -15.31 20.76 11.55
N VAL A 8 -14.38 20.42 10.66
CA VAL A 8 -13.32 19.46 10.94
C VAL A 8 -11.98 20.12 10.64
N SER A 9 -11.05 19.98 11.58
CA SER A 9 -9.65 20.37 11.40
C SER A 9 -8.72 19.19 11.67
N ILE A 10 -7.75 19.00 10.78
CA ILE A 10 -6.78 17.92 10.83
C ILE A 10 -5.40 18.54 10.89
N LEU A 11 -4.74 18.27 12.01
CA LEU A 11 -3.33 18.49 12.22
C LEU A 11 -2.63 17.14 12.13
N TRP A 12 -1.69 17.04 11.20
CA TRP A 12 -0.79 15.91 11.08
C TRP A 12 0.63 16.41 11.37
N ILE A 13 1.37 15.70 12.23
CA ILE A 13 2.74 16.03 12.63
C ILE A 13 3.57 14.76 12.57
N HIS A 14 4.76 14.86 11.99
CA HIS A 14 5.78 13.83 11.99
C HIS A 14 7.16 14.43 12.21
N VAL A 15 7.68 14.28 13.44
CA VAL A 15 8.99 14.83 13.86
C VAL A 15 9.06 16.33 13.58
N ASP A 16 9.75 16.74 12.51
CA ASP A 16 9.97 18.14 12.12
C ASP A 16 8.97 18.63 11.06
N ASP A 17 8.25 17.73 10.40
CA ASP A 17 7.28 18.05 9.35
C ASP A 17 5.84 18.02 9.89
N GLY A 18 4.97 18.83 9.29
CA GLY A 18 3.55 18.83 9.62
C GLY A 18 2.69 19.41 8.51
N ALA A 19 1.40 19.07 8.55
CA ALA A 19 0.40 19.62 7.66
C ALA A 19 -0.87 19.92 8.45
N ILE A 20 -1.52 21.03 8.13
CA ILE A 20 -2.84 21.39 8.66
C ILE A 20 -3.79 21.58 7.50
N THR A 21 -4.99 21.02 7.65
CA THR A 21 -6.13 21.30 6.80
C THR A 21 -7.38 21.43 7.64
N ALA A 22 -8.36 22.18 7.16
CA ALA A 22 -9.63 22.39 7.85
C ALA A 22 -10.77 22.65 6.86
N SER A 23 -12.02 22.44 7.28
CA SER A 23 -13.21 22.80 6.52
C SER A 23 -13.35 24.31 6.33
N LEU A 24 -12.83 25.10 7.27
CA LEU A 24 -12.80 26.56 7.24
C LEU A 24 -11.38 27.08 7.42
N ARG A 25 -11.04 28.13 6.65
CA ARG A 25 -9.74 28.80 6.74
C ARG A 25 -9.50 29.41 8.12
N GLU A 26 -10.54 29.98 8.73
CA GLU A 26 -10.49 30.59 10.07
C GLU A 26 -10.04 29.60 11.15
N LEU A 27 -10.52 28.35 11.09
CA LEU A 27 -10.11 27.30 12.02
C LEU A 27 -8.63 26.92 11.83
N MET A 28 -8.16 26.90 10.59
CA MET A 28 -6.76 26.64 10.28
C MET A 28 -5.86 27.73 10.86
N GLU A 29 -6.27 28.99 10.70
CA GLU A 29 -5.56 30.17 11.24
C GLU A 29 -5.57 30.20 12.77
N GLU A 30 -6.71 29.85 13.39
CA GLU A 30 -6.83 29.71 14.85
C GLU A 30 -5.87 28.65 15.40
N ILE A 31 -5.83 27.47 14.78
CA ILE A 31 -4.91 26.39 15.19
C ILE A 31 -3.45 26.80 14.99
N ALA A 32 -3.12 27.40 13.85
CA ALA A 32 -1.77 27.89 13.58
C ALA A 32 -1.33 28.94 14.61
N HIS A 33 -2.23 29.83 15.01
CA HIS A 33 -1.99 30.83 16.05
C HIS A 33 -1.71 30.17 17.42
N GLU A 34 -2.51 29.20 17.84
CA GLU A 34 -2.30 28.48 19.10
C GLU A 34 -1.00 27.66 19.12
N ILE A 35 -0.61 27.07 17.98
CA ILE A 35 0.67 26.37 17.85
C ILE A 35 1.83 27.35 17.98
N ASN A 36 1.75 28.51 17.32
CA ASN A 36 2.80 29.53 17.37
C ASN A 36 3.05 30.11 18.77
N LYS A 37 2.06 30.03 19.68
CA LYS A 37 2.26 30.42 21.09
C LYS A 37 3.23 29.49 21.83
N LYS A 38 3.34 28.22 21.40
CA LYS A 38 4.12 27.18 22.09
C LYS A 38 5.34 26.73 21.29
N LEU A 39 5.29 26.82 19.96
CA LEU A 39 6.31 26.31 19.05
C LEU A 39 6.67 27.37 18.02
N LYS A 40 7.95 27.43 17.63
CA LYS A 40 8.40 28.24 16.50
C LYS A 40 8.19 27.44 15.22
N VAL A 41 7.10 27.71 14.50
CA VAL A 41 6.74 26.98 13.27
C VAL A 41 6.85 27.92 12.07
N LYS A 42 7.45 27.41 10.99
CA LYS A 42 7.40 28.06 9.68
C LYS A 42 6.19 27.52 8.93
N TRP A 43 5.33 28.42 8.46
CA TRP A 43 4.13 28.09 7.70
C TRP A 43 4.35 28.37 6.23
N ASP A 44 4.00 27.42 5.37
CA ASP A 44 3.92 27.59 3.93
C ASP A 44 2.43 27.50 3.51
N GLU A 45 1.96 28.40 2.66
CA GLU A 45 0.55 28.45 2.25
C GLU A 45 0.13 27.24 1.40
N LYS A 46 1.08 26.62 0.70
CA LYS A 46 0.86 25.47 -0.17
C LYS A 46 1.71 24.30 0.28
N ILE A 47 1.09 23.13 0.37
CA ILE A 47 1.82 21.89 0.59
C ILE A 47 2.60 21.53 -0.68
N SER A 48 3.93 21.55 -0.57
CA SER A 48 4.86 21.22 -1.66
C SER A 48 5.67 19.95 -1.38
N GLY A 49 5.73 19.53 -0.12
CA GLY A 49 6.24 18.22 0.25
C GLY A 49 5.95 17.85 1.70
N LEU A 50 6.06 16.56 2.00
CA LEU A 50 5.83 15.99 3.32
C LEU A 50 6.70 14.75 3.49
N VAL A 51 7.64 14.74 4.45
CA VAL A 51 8.53 13.60 4.75
C VAL A 51 9.20 13.06 3.48
N GLY A 52 9.81 13.94 2.69
CA GLY A 52 10.51 13.52 1.47
C GLY A 52 9.60 12.97 0.35
N ILE A 53 8.30 13.25 0.41
CA ILE A 53 7.36 13.11 -0.71
C ILE A 53 7.11 14.51 -1.27
N THR A 54 7.37 14.71 -2.56
CA THR A 54 7.03 15.93 -3.29
C THR A 54 5.56 15.91 -3.64
N ILE A 55 4.86 17.03 -3.42
CA ILE A 55 3.44 17.19 -3.71
C ILE A 55 3.26 18.27 -4.75
N GLU A 56 2.80 17.88 -5.93
CA GLU A 56 2.47 18.79 -7.03
C GLU A 56 0.97 19.05 -7.06
N ASN A 57 0.57 20.31 -6.95
CA ASN A 57 -0.82 20.72 -7.15
C ASN A 57 -1.07 20.93 -8.65
N ILE A 58 -1.89 20.05 -9.23
CA ILE A 58 -2.28 20.10 -10.64
C ILE A 58 -3.80 20.27 -10.76
N PRO A 59 -4.35 20.71 -11.90
CA PRO A 59 -5.80 20.91 -12.05
C PRO A 59 -6.65 19.67 -11.72
N GLN A 60 -6.10 18.47 -11.93
CA GLN A 60 -6.75 17.19 -11.66
C GLN A 60 -6.75 16.81 -10.17
N GLY A 61 -5.88 17.39 -9.34
CA GLY A 61 -5.71 17.07 -7.93
C GLY A 61 -4.28 17.20 -7.41
N TYR A 62 -3.93 16.41 -6.41
CA TYR A 62 -2.59 16.40 -5.82
C TYR A 62 -1.82 15.17 -6.27
N LYS A 63 -0.64 15.40 -6.87
CA LYS A 63 0.25 14.32 -7.31
C LYS A 63 1.41 14.14 -6.32
N PHE A 64 1.58 12.92 -5.82
CA PHE A 64 2.58 12.54 -4.82
C PHE A 64 3.73 11.81 -5.51
N LEU A 65 4.94 12.34 -5.36
CA LEU A 65 6.13 11.95 -6.12
C LEU A 65 7.35 11.83 -5.20
N GLN A 66 8.34 11.04 -5.60
CA GLN A 66 9.62 10.91 -4.88
C GLN A 66 10.82 10.99 -5.82
N THR A 67 10.75 11.92 -6.76
CA THR A 67 11.72 12.11 -7.85
C THR A 67 13.14 12.33 -7.34
N ASP A 68 13.33 13.13 -6.29
CA ASP A 68 14.65 13.41 -5.69
C ASP A 68 15.29 12.15 -5.08
N LEU A 69 14.50 11.33 -4.38
CA LEU A 69 15.01 10.09 -3.80
C LEU A 69 15.30 9.04 -4.89
N ILE A 70 14.49 9.00 -5.95
CA ILE A 70 14.74 8.18 -7.13
C ILE A 70 16.05 8.60 -7.82
N ASP A 71 16.31 9.90 -7.95
CA ASP A 71 17.58 10.39 -8.53
C ASP A 71 18.77 10.02 -7.67
N LYS A 72 18.65 10.18 -6.35
CA LYS A 72 19.69 9.75 -5.42
C LYS A 72 19.95 8.24 -5.53
N LEU A 73 18.89 7.42 -5.62
CA LEU A 73 19.01 5.97 -5.78
C LEU A 73 19.69 5.60 -7.11
N THR A 74 19.28 6.25 -8.19
CA THR A 74 19.74 5.93 -9.54
C THR A 74 21.14 6.45 -9.82
N GLY A 75 21.54 7.57 -9.21
CA GLY A 75 22.91 8.09 -9.21
C GLY A 75 23.89 7.18 -8.48
N LEU A 76 23.43 6.46 -7.45
CA LEU A 76 24.22 5.39 -6.80
C LEU A 76 24.36 4.12 -7.66
N ASN A 77 23.66 4.03 -8.80
CA ASN A 77 23.66 2.86 -9.67
C ASN A 77 23.89 3.23 -11.15
N PRO A 78 25.12 3.59 -11.58
CA PRO A 78 25.38 4.19 -12.89
C PRO A 78 25.13 3.26 -14.10
N ARG A 79 24.76 2.00 -13.88
CA ARG A 79 24.48 1.05 -14.97
C ARG A 79 23.27 1.50 -15.79
N ASN A 80 23.47 1.57 -17.11
CA ASN A 80 22.44 1.93 -18.08
C ASN A 80 21.64 0.70 -18.55
N ILE A 81 21.01 0.01 -17.60
CA ILE A 81 20.06 -1.06 -17.89
C ILE A 81 18.70 -0.42 -18.18
N LYS A 82 17.96 -0.96 -19.16
CA LYS A 82 16.57 -0.59 -19.42
C LYS A 82 15.67 -1.73 -18.96
N SER A 83 14.64 -1.40 -18.17
CA SER A 83 13.58 -2.34 -17.83
C SER A 83 12.20 -1.74 -18.03
N LYS A 84 11.24 -2.58 -18.44
CA LYS A 84 9.82 -2.25 -18.62
C LYS A 84 8.93 -2.82 -17.51
N SER A 85 9.50 -3.51 -16.53
CA SER A 85 8.78 -4.05 -15.37
C SER A 85 9.65 -4.06 -14.11
N PRO A 86 9.05 -4.02 -12.92
CA PRO A 86 9.77 -4.08 -11.65
C PRO A 86 10.68 -5.33 -11.56
N LEU A 87 10.12 -6.51 -11.81
CA LEU A 87 10.84 -7.77 -12.03
C LEU A 87 10.26 -8.52 -13.24
N PRO A 88 11.01 -9.49 -13.80
CA PRO A 88 10.46 -10.44 -14.76
C PRO A 88 9.32 -11.28 -14.17
N VAL A 89 8.40 -11.75 -15.02
CA VAL A 89 7.35 -12.69 -14.63
C VAL A 89 7.98 -13.93 -14.00
N ASP A 90 7.40 -14.42 -12.91
CA ASP A 90 7.87 -15.61 -12.19
C ASP A 90 9.35 -15.55 -11.79
N CYS A 91 9.84 -14.37 -11.40
CA CYS A 91 11.18 -14.22 -10.83
C CYS A 91 11.34 -15.08 -9.56
N LYS A 92 12.00 -16.23 -9.71
CA LYS A 92 12.25 -17.19 -8.62
C LYS A 92 13.73 -17.16 -8.24
N LEU A 93 14.03 -16.39 -7.21
CA LEU A 93 15.35 -16.31 -6.57
C LEU A 93 15.43 -17.33 -5.43
N LYS A 94 16.65 -17.81 -5.16
CA LYS A 94 16.96 -18.77 -4.09
C LYS A 94 17.98 -18.20 -3.13
N SER A 95 17.70 -18.37 -1.85
CA SER A 95 18.55 -17.98 -0.73
C SER A 95 19.99 -18.49 -0.83
N GLY A 96 20.95 -17.68 -0.37
CA GLY A 96 22.36 -18.03 -0.17
C GLY A 96 22.57 -19.15 0.83
N PRO A 97 23.52 -20.08 0.60
CA PRO A 97 23.89 -21.05 1.63
C PRO A 97 24.63 -20.41 2.80
N ALA A 98 25.27 -19.25 2.58
CA ALA A 98 26.03 -18.53 3.60
C ALA A 98 25.40 -17.17 3.91
N LEU A 99 25.50 -16.77 5.18
CA LEU A 99 25.20 -15.41 5.61
C LEU A 99 26.22 -14.46 4.97
N ASN A 100 25.72 -13.52 4.18
CA ASN A 100 26.49 -12.47 3.55
C ASN A 100 25.64 -11.20 3.47
N MET A 101 25.82 -10.35 4.49
CA MET A 101 25.14 -9.08 4.60
C MET A 101 25.88 -8.02 3.80
N ASP A 102 25.33 -7.65 2.65
CA ASP A 102 25.87 -6.59 1.83
C ASP A 102 25.24 -5.24 2.20
N LYS A 103 26.03 -4.34 2.80
CA LYS A 103 25.57 -3.02 3.24
C LYS A 103 25.06 -2.15 2.09
N LEU A 104 25.63 -2.28 0.89
CA LEU A 104 25.20 -1.51 -0.28
C LEU A 104 23.86 -2.03 -0.80
N TYR A 105 23.66 -3.35 -0.79
CA TYR A 105 22.39 -3.97 -1.12
C TYR A 105 21.30 -3.48 -0.17
N LEU A 106 21.54 -3.57 1.15
CA LEU A 106 20.63 -3.11 2.20
C LEU A 106 20.27 -1.63 2.06
N LYS A 107 21.26 -0.77 1.79
CA LYS A 107 21.03 0.66 1.58
C LYS A 107 20.07 0.92 0.41
N ARG A 108 20.29 0.26 -0.73
CA ARG A 108 19.43 0.41 -1.92
C ARG A 108 18.02 -0.15 -1.69
N ILE A 109 17.91 -1.29 -1.03
CA ILE A 109 16.63 -1.87 -0.61
C ILE A 109 15.89 -0.93 0.35
N GLY A 110 16.57 -0.35 1.34
CA GLY A 110 15.95 0.61 2.27
C GLY A 110 15.39 1.85 1.57
N MET A 111 16.13 2.42 0.63
CA MET A 111 15.64 3.53 -0.20
C MET A 111 14.41 3.13 -1.03
N LEU A 112 14.47 1.95 -1.66
CA LEU A 112 13.35 1.41 -2.44
C LEU A 112 12.12 1.08 -1.59
N LEU A 113 12.30 0.58 -0.37
CA LEU A 113 11.21 0.30 0.57
C LEU A 113 10.47 1.60 0.91
N TYR A 114 11.21 2.68 1.14
CA TYR A 114 10.60 3.98 1.35
C TYR A 114 9.82 4.46 0.13
N ILE A 115 10.40 4.35 -1.07
CA ILE A 115 9.73 4.71 -2.32
C ILE A 115 8.44 3.89 -2.52
N ALA A 116 8.53 2.58 -2.30
CA ALA A 116 7.43 1.64 -2.45
C ALA A 116 6.28 1.91 -1.49
N GLN A 117 6.58 2.29 -0.24
CA GLN A 117 5.59 2.54 0.80
C GLN A 117 4.92 3.92 0.68
N ALA A 118 5.62 4.92 0.15
CA ALA A 118 5.15 6.30 0.15
C ALA A 118 4.46 6.72 -1.17
N SER A 119 4.96 6.30 -2.33
CA SER A 119 4.40 6.74 -3.63
C SER A 119 4.32 5.66 -4.72
N ARG A 120 4.89 4.47 -4.50
CA ARG A 120 5.07 3.46 -5.55
C ARG A 120 4.52 2.07 -5.20
N PRO A 121 3.18 1.86 -5.10
CA PRO A 121 2.57 0.53 -4.94
C PRO A 121 2.96 -0.48 -6.02
N ASP A 122 3.28 -0.02 -7.24
CA ASP A 122 3.64 -0.87 -8.38
C ASP A 122 4.93 -1.68 -8.20
N ILE A 123 5.81 -1.29 -7.26
CA ILE A 123 7.05 -2.01 -6.93
C ILE A 123 7.01 -2.67 -5.56
N ALA A 124 5.91 -2.57 -4.82
CA ALA A 124 5.87 -2.95 -3.41
C ALA A 124 6.16 -4.44 -3.19
N PHE A 125 5.65 -5.32 -4.06
CA PHE A 125 6.01 -6.74 -4.01
C PHE A 125 7.48 -6.98 -4.29
N ASP A 126 7.99 -6.41 -5.39
CA ASP A 126 9.34 -6.66 -5.89
C ASP A 126 10.41 -6.25 -4.87
N VAL A 127 10.24 -5.09 -4.26
CA VAL A 127 11.13 -4.61 -3.20
C VAL A 127 11.05 -5.52 -1.97
N ASN A 128 9.85 -5.87 -1.51
CA ASN A 128 9.67 -6.77 -0.36
C ASN A 128 10.20 -8.18 -0.64
N TYR A 129 10.11 -8.65 -1.89
CA TYR A 129 10.65 -9.93 -2.32
C TYR A 129 12.19 -9.91 -2.27
N LEU A 130 12.81 -8.89 -2.85
CA LEU A 130 14.27 -8.72 -2.82
C LEU A 130 14.83 -8.49 -1.41
N ALA A 131 14.08 -7.81 -0.54
CA ALA A 131 14.47 -7.57 0.84
C ALA A 131 14.67 -8.86 1.65
N ARG A 132 13.98 -9.95 1.29
CA ARG A 132 14.11 -11.27 1.95
C ARG A 132 15.53 -11.83 1.90
N PHE A 133 16.28 -11.46 0.87
CA PHE A 133 17.62 -11.98 0.63
C PHE A 133 18.74 -11.12 1.21
N SER A 134 18.40 -10.08 1.99
CA SER A 134 19.38 -9.10 2.46
C SER A 134 20.46 -9.66 3.39
N MET A 135 20.19 -10.80 4.03
CA MET A 135 21.14 -11.48 4.91
C MET A 135 22.01 -12.53 4.20
N ASN A 136 21.65 -12.91 2.97
CA ASN A 136 22.28 -14.00 2.22
C ASN A 136 22.31 -13.67 0.72
N THR A 137 22.84 -12.48 0.43
CA THR A 137 22.85 -11.90 -0.92
C THR A 137 23.71 -12.71 -1.90
N LYS A 138 23.27 -12.80 -3.16
CA LYS A 138 23.95 -13.44 -4.29
C LYS A 138 24.02 -12.49 -5.46
N LYS A 139 24.86 -12.84 -6.45
CA LYS A 139 24.92 -12.12 -7.74
C LYS A 139 23.55 -12.00 -8.41
N SER A 140 22.74 -13.06 -8.40
CA SER A 140 21.38 -13.04 -8.96
C SER A 140 20.44 -12.04 -8.26
N HIS A 141 20.61 -11.82 -6.95
CA HIS A 141 19.83 -10.84 -6.20
C HIS A 141 20.24 -9.41 -6.58
N TRP A 142 21.53 -9.18 -6.77
CA TRP A 142 22.07 -7.93 -7.29
C TRP A 142 21.58 -7.62 -8.71
N GLU A 143 21.59 -8.61 -9.61
CA GLU A 143 21.07 -8.46 -10.97
C GLU A 143 19.57 -8.11 -10.98
N ALA A 144 18.77 -8.75 -10.12
CA ALA A 144 17.34 -8.46 -9.97
C ALA A 144 17.10 -7.07 -9.35
N LEU A 145 17.89 -6.67 -8.35
CA LEU A 145 17.83 -5.32 -7.76
C LEU A 145 18.17 -4.24 -8.79
N GLU A 146 19.19 -4.47 -9.64
CA GLU A 146 19.54 -3.54 -10.70
C GLU A 146 18.47 -3.44 -11.78
N HIS A 147 17.81 -4.55 -12.11
CA HIS A 147 16.64 -4.57 -12.99
C HIS A 147 15.51 -3.70 -12.43
N LEU A 148 15.22 -3.81 -11.13
CA LEU A 148 14.21 -3.00 -10.45
C LEU A 148 14.58 -1.51 -10.44
N ILE A 149 15.84 -1.17 -10.12
CA ILE A 149 16.32 0.22 -10.16
C ILE A 149 16.22 0.80 -11.57
N ALA A 150 16.50 0.00 -12.61
CA ALA A 150 16.34 0.42 -14.00
C ALA A 150 14.88 0.73 -14.36
N TYR A 151 13.92 -0.06 -13.86
CA TYR A 151 12.49 0.22 -14.03
C TYR A 151 12.09 1.52 -13.31
N VAL A 152 12.49 1.69 -12.05
CA VAL A 152 12.20 2.91 -11.26
C VAL A 152 12.79 4.15 -11.94
N ARG A 153 14.01 4.05 -12.49
CA ARG A 153 14.62 5.11 -13.31
C ARG A 153 13.78 5.48 -14.52
N GLY A 154 13.36 4.48 -15.29
CA GLY A 154 12.55 4.69 -16.50
C GLY A 154 11.14 5.21 -16.22
N THR A 155 10.70 5.12 -14.96
CA THR A 155 9.37 5.53 -14.49
C THR A 155 9.45 6.59 -13.40
N ARG A 156 10.52 7.41 -13.39
CA ARG A 156 10.84 8.40 -12.35
C ARG A 156 9.68 9.34 -12.02
N THR A 157 8.89 9.73 -13.02
CA THR A 157 7.82 10.74 -12.91
C THR A 157 6.44 10.14 -12.60
N LEU A 158 6.36 8.83 -12.39
CA LEU A 158 5.14 8.16 -11.95
C LEU A 158 4.93 8.40 -10.46
N GLY A 159 3.68 8.62 -10.06
CA GLY A 159 3.33 8.90 -8.68
C GLY A 159 1.83 8.94 -8.47
N ILE A 160 1.38 8.81 -7.23
CA ILE A 160 -0.04 8.70 -6.92
C ILE A 160 -0.75 10.03 -7.19
N LEU A 161 -1.86 9.98 -7.93
CA LEU A 161 -2.73 11.14 -8.10
C LEU A 161 -3.95 11.01 -7.19
N MET A 162 -4.04 11.89 -6.20
CA MET A 162 -5.25 12.11 -5.42
C MET A 162 -6.16 13.06 -6.20
N ALA A 163 -7.08 12.49 -6.98
CA ALA A 163 -7.93 13.25 -7.88
C ALA A 163 -9.03 14.04 -7.16
N ASN A 164 -9.32 15.24 -7.65
CA ASN A 164 -10.39 16.11 -7.14
C ASN A 164 -11.79 15.58 -7.49
N ASN A 165 -11.93 14.87 -8.61
CA ASN A 165 -13.18 14.31 -9.11
C ASN A 165 -13.29 12.81 -8.81
N ASN A 166 -13.54 12.46 -7.55
CA ASN A 166 -14.04 11.13 -7.22
C ASN A 166 -15.57 11.17 -7.32
N SER A 167 -16.13 10.75 -8.45
CA SER A 167 -17.58 10.72 -8.72
C SER A 167 -18.38 9.87 -7.73
N SER A 168 -17.71 9.09 -6.89
CA SER A 168 -18.26 8.34 -5.76
C SER A 168 -17.21 8.23 -4.66
N PRO A 169 -17.55 8.46 -3.38
CA PRO A 169 -16.65 8.31 -2.23
C PRO A 169 -16.39 6.84 -1.86
N ALA A 170 -16.62 5.91 -2.80
CA ALA A 170 -16.48 4.49 -2.56
C ALA A 170 -15.03 4.12 -2.21
N ILE A 171 -14.90 3.34 -1.14
CA ILE A 171 -13.64 2.74 -0.71
C ILE A 171 -13.63 1.30 -1.18
N HIS A 172 -12.70 0.98 -2.08
CA HIS A 172 -12.52 -0.38 -2.58
C HIS A 172 -11.21 -0.95 -2.05
N CYS A 173 -11.25 -2.15 -1.48
CA CYS A 173 -10.08 -2.84 -0.98
C CYS A 173 -9.89 -4.15 -1.73
N TYR A 174 -8.91 -4.17 -2.62
CA TYR A 174 -8.51 -5.36 -3.35
C TYR A 174 -7.56 -6.17 -2.47
N VAL A 175 -7.79 -7.49 -2.38
CA VAL A 175 -7.01 -8.37 -1.51
C VAL A 175 -6.65 -9.63 -2.28
N ASP A 176 -5.38 -10.03 -2.19
CA ASP A 176 -4.87 -11.28 -2.76
C ASP A 176 -3.89 -11.95 -1.79
N ALA A 177 -3.78 -13.28 -1.91
CA ALA A 177 -2.77 -14.08 -1.24
C ALA A 177 -2.03 -14.97 -2.25
N SER A 178 -0.74 -15.17 -2.01
CA SER A 178 0.07 -16.17 -2.68
C SER A 178 0.51 -17.22 -1.67
N TRP A 179 0.30 -18.49 -2.00
CA TRP A 179 0.69 -19.63 -1.18
C TRP A 179 1.94 -20.31 -1.76
N GLY A 180 2.82 -20.83 -0.91
CA GLY A 180 3.98 -21.65 -1.35
C GLY A 180 5.23 -20.88 -1.80
N GLY A 181 5.65 -19.86 -1.05
CA GLY A 181 6.94 -19.18 -1.27
C GLY A 181 8.16 -20.00 -0.81
N GLU A 182 9.38 -19.46 -0.98
CA GLU A 182 10.59 -20.10 -0.41
C GLU A 182 10.43 -20.27 1.12
N GLY A 183 10.44 -21.52 1.57
CA GLY A 183 10.17 -21.94 2.95
C GLY A 183 8.69 -22.12 3.30
N ASP A 184 7.81 -22.41 2.33
CA ASP A 184 6.35 -22.65 2.47
C ASP A 184 5.56 -21.50 3.11
N GLN A 185 6.17 -20.31 3.19
CA GLN A 185 5.54 -19.14 3.77
C GLN A 185 4.81 -18.32 2.71
N SER A 186 3.50 -18.26 2.85
CA SER A 186 2.59 -17.44 2.05
C SER A 186 2.91 -15.95 2.14
N SER A 187 2.49 -15.18 1.13
CA SER A 187 2.51 -13.72 1.17
C SER A 187 1.10 -13.19 0.91
N HIS A 188 0.75 -12.06 1.50
CA HIS A 188 -0.51 -11.38 1.23
C HIS A 188 -0.24 -9.95 0.75
N GLY A 189 -1.21 -9.41 0.04
CA GLY A 189 -1.20 -8.03 -0.37
C GLY A 189 -2.60 -7.46 -0.42
N TYR A 190 -2.70 -6.16 -0.15
CA TYR A 190 -3.93 -5.41 -0.36
C TYR A 190 -3.64 -4.02 -0.90
N ILE A 191 -4.61 -3.47 -1.64
CA ILE A 191 -4.61 -2.07 -2.04
C ILE A 191 -6.00 -1.49 -1.80
N ILE A 192 -6.04 -0.40 -1.04
CA ILE A 192 -7.23 0.36 -0.69
C ILE A 192 -7.24 1.61 -1.55
N LEU A 193 -8.32 1.79 -2.31
CA LEU A 193 -8.56 2.92 -3.20
C LEU A 193 -9.71 3.75 -2.66
N HIS A 194 -9.55 5.08 -2.68
CA HIS A 194 -10.66 6.02 -2.61
C HIS A 194 -10.96 6.50 -4.04
N GLY A 195 -12.09 6.07 -4.59
CA GLY A 195 -12.33 6.13 -6.04
C GLY A 195 -11.27 5.31 -6.78
N LYS A 196 -10.43 5.98 -7.58
CA LYS A 196 -9.29 5.35 -8.27
C LYS A 196 -7.93 5.68 -7.63
N SER A 197 -7.90 6.49 -6.58
CA SER A 197 -6.67 6.96 -5.96
C SER A 197 -6.23 5.99 -4.85
N PRO A 198 -5.02 5.40 -4.93
CA PRO A 198 -4.48 4.59 -3.83
C PRO A 198 -4.28 5.41 -2.56
N ILE A 199 -4.82 4.91 -1.45
CA ILE A 199 -4.70 5.57 -0.13
C ILE A 199 -3.96 4.72 0.90
N SER A 200 -3.95 3.40 0.73
CA SER A 200 -3.13 2.48 1.53
C SER A 200 -2.88 1.20 0.74
N TRP A 201 -1.71 0.61 0.89
CA TRP A 201 -1.37 -0.66 0.29
C TRP A 201 -0.30 -1.36 1.10
N GLN A 202 -0.23 -2.69 0.94
CA GLN A 202 0.79 -3.48 1.59
C GLN A 202 1.12 -4.72 0.76
N SER A 203 2.40 -5.09 0.75
CA SER A 203 2.88 -6.39 0.33
C SER A 203 3.70 -6.97 1.48
N LYS A 204 3.33 -8.15 1.98
CA LYS A 204 3.99 -8.71 3.16
C LYS A 204 4.00 -10.24 3.16
N LYS A 205 5.09 -10.81 3.69
CA LYS A 205 5.16 -12.24 4.01
C LYS A 205 4.28 -12.52 5.23
N GLN A 206 3.43 -13.54 5.16
CA GLN A 206 2.62 -13.94 6.32
C GLN A 206 3.55 -14.43 7.44
N SER A 207 3.29 -13.97 8.67
CA SER A 207 4.08 -14.37 9.85
C SER A 207 3.81 -15.81 10.28
N THR A 208 2.62 -16.32 9.97
CA THR A 208 2.20 -17.70 10.25
C THR A 208 2.13 -18.50 8.95
N VAL A 209 2.59 -19.76 8.99
CA VAL A 209 2.48 -20.68 7.86
C VAL A 209 1.01 -21.06 7.69
N ALA A 210 0.46 -20.79 6.50
CA ALA A 210 -0.90 -21.20 6.16
C ALA A 210 -0.90 -22.66 5.72
N SER A 211 -1.77 -23.47 6.33
CA SER A 211 -1.91 -24.89 6.02
C SER A 211 -2.63 -25.15 4.69
N SER A 212 -3.20 -24.11 4.06
CA SER A 212 -3.85 -24.18 2.75
C SER A 212 -3.90 -22.82 2.06
N THR A 213 -4.19 -22.82 0.76
CA THR A 213 -4.48 -21.62 -0.03
C THR A 213 -5.68 -20.85 0.55
N ALA A 214 -6.76 -21.55 0.91
CA ALA A 214 -7.95 -20.95 1.52
C ALA A 214 -7.63 -20.24 2.84
N GLN A 215 -6.79 -20.85 3.69
CA GLN A 215 -6.34 -20.21 4.93
C GLN A 215 -5.53 -18.94 4.64
N ALA A 216 -4.61 -18.97 3.67
CA ALA A 216 -3.82 -17.80 3.32
C ALA A 216 -4.70 -16.62 2.87
N GLU A 217 -5.77 -16.91 2.14
CA GLU A 217 -6.77 -15.94 1.65
C GLU A 217 -7.59 -15.34 2.80
N TYR A 218 -8.08 -16.18 3.72
CA TYR A 218 -8.78 -15.68 4.91
C TYR A 218 -7.90 -14.77 5.75
N MET A 219 -6.65 -15.16 5.96
CA MET A 219 -5.70 -14.32 6.67
C MET A 219 -5.49 -12.96 5.97
N ALA A 220 -5.33 -12.96 4.64
CA ALA A 220 -5.17 -11.74 3.86
C ALA A 220 -6.39 -10.81 4.00
N LEU A 221 -7.60 -11.37 3.90
CA LEU A 221 -8.86 -10.64 4.09
C LEU A 221 -8.97 -10.05 5.49
N SER A 222 -8.62 -10.79 6.54
CA SER A 222 -8.63 -10.29 7.91
C SER A 222 -7.67 -9.11 8.11
N PHE A 223 -6.44 -9.21 7.61
CA PHE A 223 -5.48 -8.10 7.70
C PHE A 223 -5.95 -6.86 6.94
N ALA A 224 -6.50 -7.05 5.74
CA ALA A 224 -7.02 -5.95 4.94
C ALA A 224 -8.27 -5.31 5.56
N ALA A 225 -9.17 -6.10 6.17
CA ALA A 225 -10.35 -5.59 6.87
C ALA A 225 -9.96 -4.70 8.06
N ARG A 226 -8.94 -5.11 8.83
CA ARG A 226 -8.42 -4.31 9.94
C ARG A 226 -7.88 -2.96 9.48
N GLU A 227 -7.11 -2.96 8.38
CA GLU A 227 -6.59 -1.74 7.77
C GLU A 227 -7.73 -0.84 7.26
N CYS A 228 -8.70 -1.41 6.53
CA CYS A 228 -9.88 -0.69 6.07
C CYS A 228 -10.63 -0.02 7.23
N ASN A 229 -10.88 -0.77 8.31
CA ASN A 229 -11.58 -0.24 9.49
C ASN A 229 -10.79 0.90 10.15
N TRP A 230 -9.46 0.78 10.22
CA TRP A 230 -8.61 1.87 10.74
C TRP A 230 -8.72 3.14 9.88
N ILE A 231 -8.63 3.01 8.55
CA ILE A 231 -8.79 4.13 7.60
C ILE A 231 -10.18 4.75 7.69
N LEU A 232 -11.22 3.93 7.78
CA LEU A 232 -12.60 4.41 7.89
C LEU A 232 -12.82 5.19 9.17
N ASN A 233 -12.31 4.72 10.31
CA ASN A 233 -12.40 5.47 11.56
C ASN A 233 -11.65 6.81 11.48
N LEU A 234 -10.54 6.87 10.73
CA LEU A 234 -9.80 8.11 10.48
C LEU A 234 -10.61 9.09 9.61
N PHE A 235 -11.29 8.60 8.57
CA PHE A 235 -12.03 9.44 7.62
C PHE A 235 -13.50 9.65 7.96
N GLN A 236 -14.06 8.91 8.92
CA GLN A 236 -15.48 8.98 9.29
C GLN A 236 -15.97 10.41 9.54
N PRO A 237 -15.21 11.31 10.20
CA PRO A 237 -15.67 12.68 10.42
C PRO A 237 -15.68 13.54 9.16
N MET A 238 -14.88 13.19 8.13
CA MET A 238 -14.80 13.94 6.88
C MET A 238 -15.78 13.43 5.83
N LEU A 239 -15.90 12.11 5.73
CA LEU A 239 -16.63 11.43 4.65
C LEU A 239 -17.97 10.85 5.11
N GLY A 240 -18.27 10.94 6.41
CA GLY A 240 -19.43 10.27 7.00
C GLY A 240 -19.24 8.76 7.07
N SER A 241 -20.36 8.05 7.22
CA SER A 241 -20.36 6.59 7.26
C SER A 241 -20.29 6.02 5.84
N ILE A 242 -19.11 5.51 5.45
CA ILE A 242 -18.90 4.76 4.21
C ILE A 242 -18.84 3.27 4.54
N ILE A 243 -19.51 2.45 3.73
CA ILE A 243 -19.35 0.99 3.75
C ILE A 243 -18.31 0.64 2.68
N PRO A 244 -17.11 0.15 3.04
CA PRO A 244 -16.10 -0.30 2.07
C PRO A 244 -16.53 -1.60 1.39
N THR A 245 -16.06 -1.77 0.16
CA THR A 245 -16.19 -3.03 -0.59
C THR A 245 -14.83 -3.72 -0.67
N MET A 246 -14.71 -4.89 -0.07
CA MET A 246 -13.56 -5.77 -0.18
C MET A 246 -13.73 -6.71 -1.38
N LEU A 247 -12.68 -6.85 -2.18
CA LEU A 247 -12.68 -7.53 -3.46
C LEU A 247 -11.62 -8.63 -3.46
N SER A 248 -12.05 -9.88 -3.56
CA SER A 248 -11.18 -11.07 -3.69
C SER A 248 -11.56 -11.85 -4.93
N ASP A 249 -10.60 -12.46 -5.60
CA ASP A 249 -10.86 -13.32 -6.77
C ASP A 249 -11.07 -14.80 -6.39
N ASN A 250 -11.01 -15.12 -5.11
CA ASN A 250 -11.29 -16.44 -4.59
C ASN A 250 -12.78 -16.62 -4.26
N LYS A 251 -13.54 -17.21 -5.21
CA LYS A 251 -14.99 -17.48 -5.05
C LYS A 251 -15.33 -18.31 -3.82
N THR A 252 -14.48 -19.28 -3.45
CA THR A 252 -14.77 -20.16 -2.32
C THR A 252 -14.60 -19.41 -1.00
N ALA A 253 -13.53 -18.60 -0.89
CA ALA A 253 -13.31 -17.73 0.26
C ALA A 253 -14.47 -16.73 0.44
N VAL A 254 -14.88 -16.06 -0.63
CA VAL A 254 -16.02 -15.12 -0.64
C VAL A 254 -17.32 -15.83 -0.22
N GLY A 255 -17.65 -16.96 -0.84
CA GLY A 255 -18.89 -17.69 -0.53
C GLY A 255 -18.96 -18.15 0.92
N ILE A 256 -17.86 -18.67 1.46
CA ILE A 256 -17.78 -19.12 2.85
C ILE A 256 -17.94 -17.92 3.80
N LEU A 257 -17.15 -16.85 3.64
CA LEU A 257 -17.23 -15.68 4.53
C LEU A 257 -18.59 -15.01 4.49
N THR A 258 -19.19 -14.82 3.31
CA THR A 258 -20.55 -14.27 3.18
C THR A 258 -21.57 -15.15 3.88
N SER A 259 -21.43 -16.48 3.81
CA SER A 259 -22.31 -17.40 4.54
C SER A 259 -22.12 -17.32 6.07
N LEU A 260 -20.88 -17.14 6.54
CA LEU A 260 -20.55 -16.96 7.97
C LEU A 260 -21.13 -15.65 8.52
N LEU A 261 -21.09 -14.56 7.74
CA LEU A 261 -21.71 -13.29 8.12
C LEU A 261 -23.23 -13.41 8.26
N ASN A 262 -23.87 -14.24 7.43
CA ASN A 262 -25.32 -14.40 7.39
C ASN A 262 -25.87 -15.42 8.40
N LYS A 263 -25.06 -16.33 8.95
CA LYS A 263 -25.50 -17.39 9.87
C LYS A 263 -24.78 -17.33 11.21
N LYS A 264 -25.52 -17.19 12.33
CA LYS A 264 -25.01 -17.33 13.71
C LYS A 264 -24.46 -18.73 14.06
N GLN A 265 -24.58 -19.74 13.19
CA GLN A 265 -24.47 -21.17 13.54
C GLN A 265 -23.24 -21.91 12.97
N THR A 266 -22.17 -21.20 12.62
CA THR A 266 -20.90 -21.82 12.17
C THR A 266 -19.74 -21.49 13.11
N TRP A 267 -20.03 -21.47 14.41
CA TRP A 267 -19.06 -21.25 15.50
C TRP A 267 -17.89 -22.25 15.49
N HIS A 268 -18.10 -23.46 15.00
CA HIS A 268 -17.07 -24.50 14.96
C HIS A 268 -16.01 -24.25 13.87
N LEU A 269 -16.39 -23.60 12.75
CA LEU A 269 -15.46 -23.14 11.72
C LEU A 269 -14.70 -21.88 12.16
N ILE A 270 -15.35 -21.05 12.99
CA ILE A 270 -14.82 -19.79 13.54
C ILE A 270 -13.66 -20.05 14.53
N GLN A 271 -13.71 -21.15 15.28
CA GLN A 271 -12.73 -21.44 16.34
C GLN A 271 -11.31 -21.72 15.82
N GLN A 272 -11.16 -22.09 14.53
CA GLN A 272 -9.84 -22.27 13.90
C GLN A 272 -9.22 -20.97 13.36
N PHE A 273 -9.97 -19.86 13.31
CA PHE A 273 -9.50 -18.60 12.74
C PHE A 273 -9.91 -17.40 13.59
N ASN A 274 -9.16 -17.11 14.66
CA ASN A 274 -9.26 -15.83 15.39
C ASN A 274 -9.24 -14.60 14.45
N LEU A 275 -8.59 -14.73 13.28
CA LEU A 275 -8.54 -13.72 12.24
C LEU A 275 -9.90 -13.47 11.56
N ILE A 276 -10.75 -14.48 11.40
CA ILE A 276 -12.12 -14.31 10.88
C ILE A 276 -12.95 -13.49 11.89
N ASN A 277 -12.69 -13.58 13.19
CA ASN A 277 -13.32 -12.72 14.18
C ASN A 277 -12.92 -11.25 14.01
N GLU A 278 -11.69 -10.94 13.61
CA GLU A 278 -11.29 -9.55 13.29
C GLU A 278 -12.06 -9.02 12.07
N TYR A 279 -12.25 -9.86 11.05
CA TYR A 279 -13.06 -9.55 9.88
C TYR A 279 -14.53 -9.33 10.25
N ILE A 280 -15.14 -10.26 11.00
CA ILE A 280 -16.54 -10.20 11.46
C ILE A 280 -16.76 -9.04 12.45
N ALA A 281 -15.76 -8.69 13.25
CA ALA A 281 -15.81 -7.53 14.15
C ALA A 281 -15.91 -6.21 13.37
N CYS A 282 -15.45 -6.18 12.11
CA CYS A 282 -15.70 -5.08 11.20
C CYS A 282 -17.16 -5.17 10.69
N LYS A 283 -18.10 -4.66 11.50
CA LYS A 283 -19.56 -4.84 11.32
C LYS A 283 -20.15 -4.25 10.02
N ASN A 284 -19.37 -3.48 9.25
CA ASN A 284 -19.84 -2.72 8.10
C ASN A 284 -18.89 -2.86 6.90
N VAL A 285 -18.66 -4.07 6.40
CA VAL A 285 -17.84 -4.30 5.20
C VAL A 285 -18.57 -5.21 4.22
N GLN A 286 -18.63 -4.83 2.95
CA GLN A 286 -19.16 -5.67 1.87
C GLN A 286 -18.03 -6.53 1.31
N LEU A 287 -18.30 -7.83 1.07
CA LEU A 287 -17.36 -8.73 0.41
C LEU A 287 -17.91 -9.14 -0.95
N GLU A 288 -17.14 -8.87 -2.00
CA GLU A 288 -17.52 -9.17 -3.36
C GLU A 288 -16.42 -9.94 -4.09
N TRP A 289 -16.85 -10.75 -5.05
CA TRP A 289 -15.93 -11.44 -5.94
C TRP A 289 -15.53 -10.53 -7.10
N VAL A 290 -14.23 -10.50 -7.42
CA VAL A 290 -13.69 -9.83 -8.60
C VAL A 290 -12.98 -10.84 -9.50
N SER A 291 -12.99 -10.63 -10.82
CA SER A 291 -12.20 -11.50 -11.70
C SER A 291 -10.71 -11.33 -11.44
N THR A 292 -9.92 -12.42 -11.54
CA THR A 292 -8.45 -12.38 -11.41
C THR A 292 -7.79 -11.37 -12.36
N ASN A 293 -8.40 -11.09 -13.52
CA ASN A 293 -7.90 -10.08 -14.46
C ASN A 293 -8.08 -8.65 -13.94
N ASN A 294 -9.07 -8.40 -13.11
CA ASN A 294 -9.37 -7.11 -12.50
C ASN A 294 -8.89 -7.03 -11.04
N GLN A 295 -8.25 -8.08 -10.53
CA GLN A 295 -7.71 -8.13 -9.18
C GLN A 295 -6.41 -7.33 -9.10
N LEU A 296 -6.51 -6.11 -8.56
CA LEU A 296 -5.39 -5.17 -8.45
C LEU A 296 -4.35 -5.60 -7.42
N ALA A 297 -4.73 -6.40 -6.41
CA ALA A 297 -3.80 -6.85 -5.38
C ALA A 297 -2.79 -7.91 -5.87
N ASN A 298 -2.97 -8.48 -7.07
CA ASN A 298 -2.02 -9.43 -7.65
C ASN A 298 -0.60 -8.86 -7.78
N ILE A 299 -0.46 -7.56 -8.07
CA ILE A 299 0.86 -6.90 -8.14
C ILE A 299 1.58 -6.85 -6.79
N LEU A 300 0.84 -7.05 -5.69
CA LEU A 300 1.35 -7.01 -4.32
C LEU A 300 1.72 -8.39 -3.78
N THR A 301 1.48 -9.46 -4.53
CA THR A 301 1.76 -10.84 -4.11
C THR A 301 2.68 -11.60 -5.07
N LYS A 302 2.79 -11.13 -6.33
CA LYS A 302 3.49 -11.82 -7.41
C LYS A 302 4.21 -10.83 -8.33
N ALA A 303 5.28 -11.28 -8.98
CA ALA A 303 5.94 -10.52 -10.04
C ALA A 303 5.12 -10.62 -11.33
N MET A 304 4.44 -9.53 -11.69
CA MET A 304 3.42 -9.53 -12.76
C MET A 304 3.97 -9.24 -14.17
N GLY A 305 5.21 -8.75 -14.27
CA GLY A 305 5.82 -8.35 -15.55
C GLY A 305 5.15 -7.15 -16.23
N SER A 306 5.69 -6.77 -17.39
CA SER A 306 5.43 -5.43 -17.96
C SER A 306 3.98 -5.15 -18.37
N VAL A 307 3.27 -6.13 -18.93
CA VAL A 307 1.91 -5.92 -19.44
C VAL A 307 0.94 -5.68 -18.28
N LYS A 308 0.97 -6.54 -17.26
CA LYS A 308 0.08 -6.45 -16.10
C LYS A 308 0.44 -5.27 -15.20
N THR A 309 1.73 -4.93 -15.03
CA THR A 309 2.13 -3.71 -14.32
C THR A 309 1.60 -2.45 -15.00
N LYS A 310 1.68 -2.35 -16.33
CA LYS A 310 1.10 -1.21 -17.07
C LYS A 310 -0.43 -1.15 -16.95
N GLN A 311 -1.11 -2.30 -17.04
CA GLN A 311 -2.55 -2.37 -16.84
C GLN A 311 -2.93 -1.87 -15.45
N PHE A 312 -2.23 -2.31 -14.40
CA PHE A 312 -2.42 -1.81 -13.04
C PHE A 312 -2.28 -0.28 -12.97
N CYS A 313 -1.18 0.26 -13.49
CA CYS A 313 -0.92 1.71 -13.49
C CYS A 313 -1.98 2.51 -14.25
N ASN A 314 -2.62 1.93 -15.28
CA ASN A 314 -3.68 2.60 -16.04
C ASN A 314 -5.05 2.58 -15.33
N VAL A 315 -5.26 1.67 -14.37
CA VAL A 315 -6.53 1.53 -13.65
C VAL A 315 -6.59 2.47 -12.45
N ILE A 316 -5.47 2.64 -11.76
CA ILE A 316 -5.33 3.55 -10.63
C ILE A 316 -4.95 4.95 -11.09
N ASN A 317 -5.23 5.98 -10.28
CA ASN A 317 -4.78 7.34 -10.54
C ASN A 317 -3.27 7.45 -10.28
N TRP A 318 -2.49 7.58 -11.36
CA TRP A 318 -1.04 7.37 -11.42
C TRP A 318 -0.30 8.39 -12.30
#